data_AF-A0A2G6HL57-F1
#
_entry.id   AF-A0A2G6HL57-F1
#
_cell.length_a   1.000
_cell.length_b   1.000
_cell.length_c   1.000
_cell.angle_alpha   90.00
_cell.angle_beta   90.00
_cell.angle_gamma   90.00
#
_symmetry.space_group_name_H-M   'P 1'
#
loop_
_entity.id
_entity.type
_entity.pdbx_description
1 polymer ?
#
loop_
_entity_poly.entity_id
_entity_poly.type
_entity_poly.pdbx_seq_one_letter_code
_entity_poly.pdbx_strand_id
1 'polypeptide(L)'
;MFDVSLTGNTTFTFSGAANGKACSFSLYLRQDATGGRTVTWPAGVKWSGGAPTLTTTANAVDLLVFETLDGGTTWYGSLVGVNFV
;
A
#
# COMPACT_ATOMS: atom_id res chain seq x y z
N MET A 1 -2.55 10.55 -4.70
CA MET A 1 -3.57 9.67 -4.11
C MET A 1 -3.92 8.62 -5.14
N PHE A 2 -4.01 7.35 -4.74
CA PHE A 2 -4.40 6.23 -5.59
C PHE A 2 -5.58 5.49 -4.94
N ASP A 3 -6.56 5.06 -5.74
CA ASP A 3 -7.66 4.16 -5.34
C ASP A 3 -7.56 2.93 -6.23
N VAL A 4 -7.30 1.77 -5.62
CA VAL A 4 -7.05 0.51 -6.31
C VAL A 4 -8.00 -0.55 -5.77
N SER A 5 -8.73 -1.20 -6.66
CA SER A 5 -9.53 -2.38 -6.33
C SER A 5 -8.78 -3.64 -6.75
N LEU A 6 -8.55 -4.55 -5.79
CA LEU A 6 -7.89 -5.81 -6.00
C LEU A 6 -8.81 -6.78 -6.73
N THR A 7 -8.38 -7.30 -7.89
CA THR A 7 -9.10 -8.35 -8.63
C THR A 7 -8.48 -9.74 -8.45
N GLY A 8 -7.41 -9.80 -7.65
CA GLY A 8 -6.57 -10.97 -7.42
C GLY A 8 -5.43 -10.63 -6.47
N ASN A 9 -4.62 -11.63 -6.12
CA ASN A 9 -3.37 -11.39 -5.40
C ASN A 9 -2.48 -10.48 -6.25
N THR A 10 -1.96 -9.41 -5.65
CA THR A 10 -1.34 -8.32 -6.39
C THR A 10 0.07 -8.04 -5.87
N THR A 11 1.01 -7.83 -6.77
CA THR A 11 2.35 -7.33 -6.43
C THR A 11 2.46 -5.89 -6.90
N PHE A 12 2.77 -4.97 -5.99
CA PHE A 12 2.95 -3.57 -6.36
C PHE A 12 4.40 -3.25 -6.75
N THR A 13 4.54 -2.28 -7.66
CA THR A 13 5.79 -1.62 -8.00
C THR A 13 5.59 -0.11 -7.81
N PHE A 14 6.53 0.57 -7.15
CA PHE A 14 6.48 2.02 -7.00
C PHE A 14 7.46 2.69 -7.98
N SER A 15 7.01 3.74 -8.64
CA SER A 15 7.80 4.50 -9.61
C SER A 15 7.44 5.99 -9.54
N GLY A 16 8.20 6.84 -10.22
CA GLY A 16 7.94 8.28 -10.29
C GLY A 16 8.54 9.12 -9.15
N ALA A 17 9.21 8.50 -8.17
CA ALA A 17 10.06 9.24 -7.24
C ALA A 17 11.33 9.72 -7.96
N ALA A 18 11.74 10.96 -7.66
CA ALA A 18 12.93 11.57 -8.24
C ALA A 18 14.08 11.55 -7.24
N ASN A 19 15.29 11.21 -7.69
CA ASN A 19 16.47 11.10 -6.84
C ASN A 19 16.71 12.38 -6.00
N GLY A 20 17.01 12.21 -4.72
CA GLY A 20 17.27 13.31 -3.79
C GLY A 20 16.05 14.16 -3.43
N LYS A 21 14.83 13.69 -3.72
CA LYS A 21 13.58 14.36 -3.34
C LYS A 21 12.74 13.46 -2.45
N ALA A 22 12.14 14.08 -1.44
CA ALA A 22 11.08 13.45 -0.68
C ALA A 22 9.79 13.43 -1.51
N CYS A 23 9.04 12.34 -1.43
CA CYS A 23 7.68 12.27 -1.96
C CYS A 23 6.81 11.34 -1.13
N SER A 24 5.49 11.54 -1.22
CA SER A 24 4.51 10.74 -0.51
C SER A 24 3.27 10.50 -1.34
N PHE A 25 2.56 9.42 -1.02
CA PHE A 25 1.23 9.17 -1.56
C PHE A 25 0.38 8.34 -0.59
N SER A 26 -0.92 8.51 -0.70
CA SER A 26 -1.92 7.65 -0.06
C SER A 26 -2.48 6.64 -1.06
N LEU A 27 -2.75 5.42 -0.58
CA LEU A 27 -3.36 4.32 -1.29
C LEU A 27 -4.62 3.86 -0.55
N TYR A 28 -5.78 4.05 -1.19
CA TYR A 28 -7.01 3.35 -0.82
C TYR A 28 -7.01 2.01 -1.54
N LEU A 29 -7.01 0.93 -0.76
CA LEU A 29 -6.89 -0.43 -1.27
C LEU A 29 -8.17 -1.19 -0.96
N ARG A 30 -8.96 -1.48 -1.99
CA ARG A 30 -10.26 -2.15 -1.88
C ARG A 30 -10.14 -3.63 -2.21
N GLN A 31 -10.70 -4.49 -1.38
CA GLN A 31 -10.95 -5.90 -1.71
C GLN A 31 -12.06 -6.03 -2.76
N ASP A 32 -11.99 -7.02 -3.66
CA ASP A 32 -13.13 -7.31 -4.53
C ASP A 32 -14.34 -7.85 -3.73
N ALA A 33 -15.42 -8.14 -4.45
CA ALA A 33 -16.63 -8.73 -3.89
C ALA A 33 -16.44 -10.14 -3.30
N THR A 34 -15.28 -10.79 -3.48
CA THR A 34 -14.96 -12.07 -2.84
C THR A 34 -14.16 -11.85 -1.55
N GLY A 35 -13.22 -10.91 -1.56
CA GLY A 35 -12.27 -10.71 -0.46
C GLY A 35 -11.12 -11.72 -0.49
N GLY A 36 -10.28 -11.66 0.56
CA GLY A 36 -9.15 -12.58 0.72
C GLY A 36 -7.99 -12.35 -0.24
N ARG A 37 -7.91 -11.20 -0.91
CA ARG A 37 -6.77 -10.85 -1.77
C ARG A 37 -5.58 -10.43 -0.94
N THR A 38 -4.41 -10.93 -1.31
CA THR A 38 -3.14 -10.60 -0.66
C THR A 38 -2.31 -9.65 -1.52
N VAL A 39 -1.44 -8.90 -0.87
CA VAL A 39 -0.54 -7.95 -1.53
C VAL A 39 0.91 -8.27 -1.21
N THR A 40 1.75 -8.27 -2.23
CA THR A 40 3.20 -8.25 -2.10
C THR A 40 3.72 -6.83 -2.33
N TRP A 41 4.41 -6.27 -1.34
CA TRP A 41 4.97 -4.92 -1.41
C TRP A 41 6.38 -4.93 -2.03
N PRO A 42 6.83 -3.82 -2.65
CA PRO A 42 8.22 -3.70 -3.09
C PRO A 42 9.22 -3.95 -1.95
N ALA A 43 10.35 -4.59 -2.25
CA ALA A 43 11.38 -4.93 -1.23
C ALA A 43 11.98 -3.70 -0.52
N GLY A 44 11.92 -2.53 -1.15
CA GLY A 44 12.34 -1.24 -0.57
C GLY A 44 11.38 -0.66 0.47
N VAL A 45 10.19 -1.24 0.66
CA VAL A 45 9.24 -0.79 1.68
C VAL A 45 9.65 -1.31 3.05
N LYS A 46 9.83 -0.38 3.98
CA LYS A 46 10.07 -0.59 5.40
C LYS A 46 8.80 -0.30 6.17
N TRP A 47 8.52 -1.15 7.14
CA TRP A 47 7.35 -1.09 8.00
C TRP A 47 7.78 -1.10 9.46
N SER A 48 7.01 -0.47 10.34
CA SER A 48 7.20 -0.63 11.78
C SER A 48 6.74 -2.03 12.20
N GLY A 49 7.68 -2.87 12.67
CA GLY A 49 7.37 -4.21 13.17
C GLY A 49 7.05 -5.29 12.11
N GLY A 50 6.90 -4.93 10.84
CA GLY A 50 6.64 -5.86 9.73
C GLY A 50 5.54 -5.37 8.79
N ALA A 51 5.39 -6.01 7.63
CA ALA A 51 4.30 -5.65 6.71
C ALA A 51 2.94 -5.84 7.40
N PRO A 52 2.01 -4.87 7.27
CA PRO A 52 0.76 -4.90 8.01
C PRO A 52 -0.16 -6.00 7.49
N THR A 53 -1.04 -6.49 8.37
CA THR A 53 -2.15 -7.36 7.97
C THR A 53 -3.25 -6.50 7.33
N LEU A 54 -3.61 -6.83 6.09
CA LEU A 54 -4.71 -6.18 5.37
C LEU A 54 -6.04 -6.86 5.69
N THR A 55 -7.11 -6.09 5.61
CA THR A 55 -8.48 -6.57 5.68
C THR A 55 -8.77 -7.51 4.51
N THR A 56 -9.38 -8.64 4.81
CA THR A 56 -9.79 -9.64 3.81
C THR A 56 -11.29 -9.63 3.53
N THR A 57 -12.07 -8.82 4.23
CA THR A 57 -13.52 -8.66 4.02
C THR A 57 -13.81 -8.17 2.61
N ALA A 58 -14.77 -8.79 1.93
CA ALA A 58 -15.21 -8.37 0.61
C ALA A 58 -15.62 -6.89 0.58
N ASN A 59 -15.23 -6.17 -0.47
CA ASN A 59 -15.48 -4.74 -0.70
C ASN A 59 -14.89 -3.77 0.34
N ALA A 60 -14.28 -4.26 1.42
CA ALA A 60 -13.68 -3.41 2.43
C ALA A 60 -12.45 -2.67 1.88
N VAL A 61 -12.23 -1.46 2.39
CA VAL A 61 -11.13 -0.60 2.02
C VAL A 61 -10.17 -0.45 3.20
N ASP A 62 -8.89 -0.64 2.93
CA ASP A 62 -7.80 -0.23 3.81
C ASP A 62 -7.15 1.04 3.25
N LEU A 63 -6.67 1.91 4.15
CA LEU A 63 -5.94 3.11 3.78
C LEU A 63 -4.49 3.00 4.23
N LEU A 64 -3.58 3.16 3.27
CA LEU A 64 -2.15 3.18 3.51
C LEU A 64 -1.55 4.51 3.06
N VAL A 65 -0.44 4.89 3.70
CA VAL A 65 0.41 6.01 3.29
C VAL A 65 1.83 5.51 3.11
N PHE A 66 2.48 5.99 2.05
CA PHE A 66 3.87 5.68 1.74
C PHE A 66 4.63 6.98 1.55
N GLU A 67 5.83 7.01 2.13
CA GLU A 67 6.73 8.17 2.07
C GLU A 67 8.14 7.71 1.75
N THR A 68 8.87 8.49 0.96
CA THR A 68 10.31 8.30 0.73
C THR A 68 11.01 9.63 0.93
N LEU A 69 12.25 9.59 1.39
CA LEU A 69 13.12 10.75 1.56
C LEU A 69 14.31 10.72 0.61
N ASP A 70 14.55 9.59 -0.07
CA ASP A 70 15.75 9.29 -0.85
C ASP A 70 15.43 8.98 -2.32
N GLY A 71 14.33 9.56 -2.83
CA GLY A 71 13.95 9.43 -4.23
C GLY A 71 13.47 8.04 -4.62
N GLY A 72 12.88 7.30 -3.67
CA GLY A 72 12.20 6.03 -3.92
C GLY A 72 13.06 4.79 -3.70
N THR A 73 14.27 4.94 -3.15
CA THR A 73 15.13 3.79 -2.77
C THR A 73 14.56 3.11 -1.52
N THR A 74 14.22 3.90 -0.51
CA THR A 74 13.57 3.47 0.73
C THR A 74 12.19 4.09 0.82
N TRP A 75 11.18 3.26 1.08
CA TRP A 75 9.82 3.72 1.35
C TRP A 75 9.41 3.34 2.77
N TYR A 76 8.84 4.27 3.52
CA TYR A 76 8.21 4.02 4.80
C TYR A 76 6.72 3.83 4.57
N GLY A 77 6.22 2.63 4.84
CA GLY A 77 4.81 2.29 4.73
C GLY A 77 4.11 2.39 6.08
N SER A 78 2.91 2.95 6.09
CA SER A 78 2.02 3.00 7.26
C SER A 78 0.62 2.56 6.86
N LEU A 79 0.06 1.60 7.61
CA LEU A 79 -1.36 1.30 7.57
C LEU A 79 -2.06 2.27 8.53
N VAL A 80 -2.88 3.17 7.98
CA VAL A 80 -3.48 4.28 8.75
C VAL A 80 -4.97 4.08 9.02
N GLY A 81 -5.61 3.15 8.32
CA GLY A 81 -6.99 2.74 8.58
C GLY A 81 -7.32 1.41 7.91
N VAL A 82 -8.25 0.66 8.50
CA VAL A 82 -8.64 -0.67 8.05
C VAL A 82 -10.14 -0.85 8.01
N ASN A 83 -10.61 -1.73 7.13
CA ASN A 83 -11.96 -2.26 7.12
C ASN A 83 -13.05 -1.18 7.05
N PHE A 84 -12.85 -0.16 6.21
CA PHE A 84 -13.91 0.76 5.85
C PHE A 84 -14.89 0.02 4.90
N VAL A 85 -16.17 -0.05 5.29
CA VAL A 85 -17.24 -0.77 4.56
C VAL A 85 -18.30 0.18 4.04
#